data_AF-A0A6U3RH32-F1
#
_entry.id   AF-A0A6U3RH32-F1
#
_cell.length_a   1.000
_cell.length_b   1.000
_cell.length_c   1.000
_cell.angle_alpha   90.00
_cell.angle_beta   90.00
_cell.angle_gamma   90.00
#
_symmetry.space_group_name_H-M   'P 1'
#
loop_
_entity.id
_entity.type
_entity.pdbx_description
1 polymer ?
#
loop_
_entity_poly.entity_id
_entity_poly.type
_entity_poly.pdbx_seq_one_letter_code
_entity_poly.pdbx_strand_id
1 'polypeptide(L)'
;MTRLLTLLLIISSVILPSYSYEGTIEDTVESSMLRTKMCADFCSVDNCRTYVTPLNRCYNARHLFPGDDAWSDLDIMDVTMNGSTLPSEEFQREFYSTSDGSCGGETGMSTDSYTLPFGECVGPFGAPRPWGIMSVMDVAEEE
;
A
#
# COMPACT_ATOMS: atom_id res chain seq x y z
N MET A 1 11.42 -84.39 22.13
CA MET A 1 12.08 -83.31 21.36
C MET A 1 11.01 -82.27 21.04
N THR A 2 10.94 -81.20 21.83
CA THR A 2 9.97 -80.12 21.64
C THR A 2 10.67 -78.84 22.05
N ARG A 3 10.99 -77.98 21.07
CA ARG A 3 11.66 -76.69 21.31
C ARG A 3 10.58 -75.65 21.60
N LEU A 4 10.65 -75.06 22.79
CA LEU A 4 9.81 -73.95 23.22
C LEU A 4 10.43 -72.65 22.70
N LEU A 5 9.64 -71.89 21.93
CA LEU A 5 10.00 -70.64 21.26
C LEU A 5 9.73 -69.48 22.24
N THR A 6 10.77 -68.79 22.72
CA THR A 6 10.60 -67.56 23.51
C THR A 6 10.82 -66.36 22.61
N LEU A 7 9.73 -65.64 22.35
CA LEU A 7 9.66 -64.44 21.52
C LEU A 7 10.18 -63.23 22.32
N LEU A 8 11.27 -62.60 21.88
CA LEU A 8 11.73 -61.30 22.40
C LEU A 8 11.02 -60.18 21.63
N LEU A 9 10.21 -59.37 22.33
CA LEU A 9 9.64 -58.12 21.84
C LEU A 9 10.67 -56.99 21.98
N ILE A 10 11.19 -56.50 20.85
CA ILE A 10 12.00 -55.27 20.80
C ILE A 10 11.03 -54.09 20.62
N ILE A 11 10.84 -53.31 21.67
CA ILE A 11 10.09 -52.05 21.61
C ILE A 11 11.03 -51.00 21.00
N SER A 12 10.83 -50.67 19.74
CA SER A 12 11.57 -49.60 19.05
C SER A 12 10.96 -48.26 19.43
N SER A 13 11.66 -47.49 20.26
CA SER A 13 11.30 -46.10 20.57
C SER A 13 11.63 -45.22 19.36
N VAL A 14 10.59 -44.81 18.62
CA VAL A 14 10.73 -43.84 17.52
C VAL A 14 10.80 -42.44 18.14
N ILE A 15 11.99 -41.84 18.08
CA ILE A 15 12.24 -40.44 18.46
C ILE A 15 11.69 -39.57 17.33
N LEU A 16 10.64 -38.79 17.58
CA LEU A 16 10.16 -37.78 16.63
C LEU A 16 11.12 -36.58 16.67
N PRO A 17 11.70 -36.15 15.54
CA PRO A 17 12.42 -34.89 15.49
C PRO A 17 11.43 -33.74 15.70
N SER A 18 11.70 -32.88 16.68
CA SER A 18 11.00 -31.62 16.90
C SER A 18 11.27 -30.71 15.69
N TYR A 19 10.29 -30.60 14.81
CA TYR A 19 10.32 -29.70 13.67
C TYR A 19 10.12 -28.27 14.18
N SER A 20 11.19 -27.48 14.24
CA SER A 20 11.12 -26.04 14.46
C SER A 20 10.77 -25.37 13.13
N TYR A 21 9.53 -24.89 13.01
CA TYR A 21 9.10 -24.06 11.89
C TYR A 21 9.65 -22.64 12.08
N GLU A 22 10.78 -22.33 11.42
CA GLU A 22 11.19 -20.94 11.20
C GLU A 22 10.39 -20.40 10.02
N GLY A 23 9.12 -20.06 10.27
CA GLY A 23 8.32 -19.29 9.33
C GLY A 23 8.82 -17.85 9.35
N THR A 24 9.46 -17.42 8.28
CA THR A 24 9.62 -16.00 7.97
C THR A 24 8.21 -15.43 7.80
N ILE A 25 7.82 -14.51 8.69
CA ILE A 25 6.69 -13.62 8.43
C ILE A 25 7.16 -12.71 7.29
N GLU A 26 6.97 -13.14 6.04
CA GLU A 26 6.78 -12.17 4.97
C GLU A 26 5.48 -11.47 5.34
N ASP A 27 5.63 -10.32 5.99
CA ASP A 27 4.57 -9.35 6.15
C ASP A 27 4.18 -8.96 4.72
N THR A 28 3.18 -9.64 4.18
CA THR A 28 2.49 -9.21 2.97
C THR A 28 1.87 -7.88 3.34
N VAL A 29 2.62 -6.80 3.12
CA VAL A 29 2.08 -5.45 3.14
C VAL A 29 1.06 -5.45 2.02
N GLU A 30 -0.20 -5.72 2.40
CA GLU A 30 -1.36 -5.55 1.55
C GLU A 30 -1.21 -4.19 0.89
N SER A 31 -0.98 -4.20 -0.42
CA SER A 31 -0.65 -3.00 -1.17
C SER A 31 -1.94 -2.19 -1.35
N SER A 32 -2.35 -1.45 -0.33
CA SER A 32 -3.50 -0.54 -0.43
C SER A 32 -3.26 0.50 -1.52
N MET A 33 -4.31 0.80 -2.29
CA MET A 33 -4.28 1.80 -3.35
C MET A 33 -5.15 3.00 -2.95
N LEU A 34 -4.77 4.20 -3.38
CA LEU A 34 -5.54 5.41 -3.21
C LEU A 34 -6.33 5.70 -4.49
N ARG A 35 -7.66 5.74 -4.37
CA ARG A 35 -8.53 6.29 -5.41
C ARG A 35 -8.72 7.77 -5.17
N THR A 36 -8.35 8.61 -6.13
CA THR A 36 -8.58 10.05 -6.09
C THR A 36 -9.52 10.45 -7.23
N LYS A 37 -10.70 10.98 -6.92
CA LYS A 37 -11.60 11.60 -7.92
C LYS A 37 -11.40 13.11 -7.86
N MET A 38 -10.87 13.72 -8.92
CA MET A 38 -10.68 15.17 -9.04
C MET A 38 -11.64 15.77 -10.07
N CYS A 39 -12.19 16.95 -9.80
CA CYS A 39 -13.20 17.62 -10.60
C CYS A 39 -12.85 19.10 -10.83
N ALA A 40 -13.31 19.66 -11.96
CA ALA A 40 -13.16 21.09 -12.26
C ALA A 40 -13.95 21.97 -11.27
N ASP A 41 -15.18 21.54 -10.96
CA ASP A 41 -16.07 22.16 -9.98
C ASP A 41 -16.04 21.41 -8.65
N PHE A 42 -16.44 22.07 -7.56
CA PHE A 42 -16.39 21.54 -6.18
C PHE A 42 -17.05 20.16 -6.06
N CYS A 43 -16.20 19.12 -6.10
CA CYS A 43 -16.53 17.69 -6.13
C CYS A 43 -17.83 17.33 -6.83
N SER A 44 -18.01 17.88 -8.03
CA SER A 44 -19.21 17.64 -8.80
C SER A 44 -19.28 16.20 -9.34
N VAL A 45 -20.37 15.88 -10.03
CA VAL A 45 -20.50 14.60 -10.75
C VAL A 45 -19.88 14.66 -12.14
N ASP A 46 -19.74 15.87 -12.72
CA ASP A 46 -19.31 16.12 -14.09
C ASP A 46 -17.89 16.69 -14.15
N ASN A 47 -17.23 16.60 -15.33
CA ASN A 47 -15.87 17.12 -15.54
C ASN A 47 -14.83 16.59 -14.52
N CYS A 48 -15.00 15.32 -14.14
CA CYS A 48 -14.12 14.65 -13.19
C CYS A 48 -13.24 13.62 -13.87
N ARG A 49 -12.08 13.35 -13.26
CA ARG A 49 -11.22 12.22 -13.58
C ARG A 49 -10.87 11.46 -12.31
N THR A 50 -10.78 10.15 -12.41
CA THR A 50 -10.37 9.28 -11.32
C THR A 50 -8.97 8.74 -11.57
N TYR A 51 -8.15 8.78 -10.53
CA TYR A 51 -6.78 8.32 -10.51
C TYR A 51 -6.62 7.23 -9.45
N VAL A 52 -5.72 6.30 -9.71
CA VAL A 52 -5.37 5.22 -8.77
C VAL A 52 -3.86 5.28 -8.58
N THR A 53 -3.42 5.55 -7.35
CA THR A 53 -2.01 5.68 -6.96
C THR A 53 -1.71 4.73 -5.81
N PRO A 54 -0.47 4.29 -5.63
CA PRO A 54 -0.14 3.41 -4.50
C PRO A 54 -0.12 4.20 -3.19
N LEU A 55 -0.58 3.58 -2.09
CA LEU A 55 -0.33 4.06 -0.73
C LEU A 55 0.99 3.48 -0.21
N ASN A 56 1.63 4.21 0.70
CA ASN A 56 2.88 3.85 1.37
C ASN A 56 4.03 3.49 0.40
N ARG A 57 4.00 4.07 -0.81
CA ARG A 57 5.00 3.85 -1.84
C ARG A 57 5.18 5.12 -2.65
N CYS A 58 6.44 5.43 -2.97
CA CYS A 58 6.75 6.53 -3.86
C CYS A 58 6.25 6.25 -5.29
N TYR A 59 5.76 7.29 -5.96
CA TYR A 59 5.38 7.25 -7.37
C TYR A 59 5.57 8.61 -8.03
N ASN A 60 5.63 8.60 -9.36
CA ASN A 60 5.54 9.81 -10.15
C ASN A 60 4.23 9.81 -10.95
N ALA A 61 3.38 10.81 -10.73
CA ALA A 61 2.06 10.85 -11.35
C ALA A 61 2.13 10.96 -12.88
N ARG A 62 3.18 11.58 -13.44
CA ARG A 62 3.38 11.69 -14.89
C ARG A 62 3.65 10.34 -15.56
N HIS A 63 4.26 9.41 -14.84
CA HIS A 63 4.45 8.04 -15.34
C HIS A 63 3.15 7.23 -15.31
N LEU A 64 2.32 7.42 -14.28
CA LEU A 64 1.03 6.72 -14.15
C LEU A 64 -0.06 7.31 -15.07
N PHE A 65 -0.03 8.62 -15.31
CA PHE A 65 -1.04 9.36 -16.06
C PHE A 65 -0.41 10.24 -17.15
N PRO A 66 0.23 9.64 -18.18
CA PRO A 66 0.96 10.39 -19.18
C PRO A 66 0.06 11.36 -19.96
N GLY A 67 0.49 12.62 -20.05
CA GLY A 67 -0.19 13.68 -20.79
C GLY A 67 -1.35 14.36 -20.04
N ASP A 68 -1.58 14.02 -18.77
CA ASP A 68 -2.53 14.73 -17.93
C ASP A 68 -1.88 15.99 -17.31
N ASP A 69 -2.54 17.13 -17.47
CA ASP A 69 -2.10 18.46 -17.03
C ASP A 69 -2.41 18.75 -15.54
N ALA A 70 -3.18 17.89 -14.87
CA ALA A 70 -3.46 17.99 -13.44
C ALA A 70 -2.26 17.64 -12.55
N TRP A 71 -1.24 16.99 -13.13
CA TRP A 71 -0.12 16.43 -12.38
C TRP A 71 1.20 17.10 -12.77
N SER A 72 2.03 17.39 -11.77
CA SER A 72 3.41 17.82 -11.97
C SER A 72 4.31 16.62 -12.30
N ASP A 73 5.59 16.91 -12.54
CA ASP A 73 6.65 15.91 -12.68
C ASP A 73 7.33 15.56 -11.35
N LEU A 74 6.82 16.05 -10.21
CA LEU A 74 7.35 15.73 -8.89
C LEU A 74 6.93 14.32 -8.44
N ASP A 75 7.82 13.69 -7.69
CA ASP A 75 7.51 12.46 -6.98
C ASP A 75 6.59 12.73 -5.78
N ILE A 76 5.70 11.78 -5.53
CA ILE A 76 4.67 11.85 -4.51
C ILE A 76 4.71 10.57 -3.68
N MET A 77 4.51 10.70 -2.38
CA MET A 77 4.24 9.57 -1.49
C MET A 77 3.01 9.87 -0.65
N ASP A 78 2.02 8.98 -0.72
CA ASP A 78 0.80 9.06 0.09
C ASP A 78 0.91 8.04 1.24
N VAL A 79 1.04 8.51 2.47
CA VAL A 79 1.33 7.69 3.67
C VAL A 79 0.12 7.65 4.59
N THR A 80 -0.31 6.46 5.01
CA THR A 80 -1.37 6.33 6.01
C THR A 80 -0.86 6.73 7.40
N MET A 81 -1.67 7.49 8.14
CA MET A 81 -1.31 7.89 9.50
C MET A 81 -1.24 6.64 10.39
N ASN A 82 -0.14 6.49 11.15
CA ASN A 82 0.11 5.42 12.12
C ASN A 82 0.44 4.02 11.59
N GLY A 83 0.73 3.85 10.29
CA GLY A 83 1.09 2.54 9.73
C GLY A 83 0.05 1.44 9.98
N SER A 84 -1.19 1.84 10.28
CA SER A 84 -2.28 0.93 10.63
C SER A 84 -3.08 0.60 9.38
N THR A 85 -3.48 -0.67 9.27
CA THR A 85 -4.48 -1.18 8.32
C THR A 85 -5.91 -0.83 8.74
N LEU A 86 -6.11 -0.19 9.90
CA LEU A 86 -7.39 0.40 10.27
C LEU A 86 -7.54 1.77 9.60
N PRO A 87 -8.76 2.18 9.19
CA PRO A 87 -8.96 3.45 8.51
C PRO A 87 -8.60 4.59 9.46
N SER A 88 -7.42 5.20 9.28
CA SER A 88 -7.25 6.59 9.65
C SER A 88 -8.22 7.40 8.80
N GLU A 89 -8.86 8.41 9.39
CA GLU A 89 -9.77 9.29 8.64
C GLU A 89 -8.99 10.16 7.62
N GLU A 90 -7.66 10.24 7.78
CA GLU A 90 -6.77 11.08 7.00
C GLU A 90 -5.49 10.33 6.61
N PHE A 91 -4.80 10.83 5.58
CA PHE A 91 -3.46 10.41 5.17
C PHE A 91 -2.57 11.62 4.92
N GLN A 92 -1.26 11.40 4.87
CA GLN A 92 -0.29 12.45 4.53
C GLN A 92 0.15 12.29 3.08
N ARG A 93 -0.02 13.33 2.27
CA ARG A 93 0.58 13.44 0.94
C ARG A 93 1.86 14.25 1.03
N GLU A 94 2.95 13.68 0.58
CA GLU A 94 4.27 14.31 0.55
C GLU A 94 4.74 14.47 -0.89
N PHE A 95 5.39 15.60 -1.18
CA PHE A 95 5.99 15.91 -2.48
C PHE A 95 7.51 15.95 -2.37
N TYR A 96 8.20 15.48 -3.40
CA TYR A 96 9.65 15.42 -3.46
C TYR A 96 10.16 16.05 -4.76
N SER A 97 11.34 16.65 -4.69
CA SER A 97 11.98 17.29 -5.86
C SER A 97 12.50 16.31 -6.93
N THR A 98 12.48 15.01 -6.64
CA THR A 98 12.80 13.95 -7.61
C THR A 98 11.65 13.73 -8.59
N SER A 99 11.93 13.05 -9.70
CA SER A 99 10.96 12.78 -10.78
C SER A 99 11.02 11.35 -11.33
N ASP A 100 11.78 10.48 -10.65
CA ASP A 100 12.06 9.10 -11.08
C ASP A 100 11.23 8.06 -10.32
N GLY A 101 10.34 8.49 -9.42
CA GLY A 101 9.54 7.64 -8.54
C GLY A 101 10.31 7.10 -7.34
N SER A 102 11.46 7.70 -7.00
CA SER A 102 12.30 7.26 -5.87
C SER A 102 12.09 8.04 -4.58
N CYS A 103 11.52 9.24 -4.66
CA CYS A 103 11.38 10.18 -3.54
C CYS A 103 12.74 10.50 -2.88
N GLY A 104 13.86 10.33 -3.59
CA GLY A 104 15.21 10.62 -3.09
C GLY A 104 15.81 9.56 -2.16
N GLY A 105 15.18 8.38 -2.03
CA GLY A 105 15.64 7.30 -1.16
C GLY A 105 15.71 7.69 0.32
N GLU A 106 16.65 7.12 1.09
CA GLU A 106 16.79 7.36 2.55
C GLU A 106 17.10 8.82 2.92
N THR A 107 17.54 9.63 1.97
CA THR A 107 17.91 11.05 2.19
C THR A 107 16.88 12.04 1.66
N GLY A 108 15.80 11.54 1.06
CA GLY A 108 14.74 12.36 0.47
C GLY A 108 14.01 13.17 1.52
N MET A 109 14.22 14.48 1.53
CA MET A 109 13.41 15.40 2.31
C MET A 109 12.23 15.85 1.44
N SER A 110 11.01 15.69 1.95
CA SER A 110 9.83 16.23 1.29
C SER A 110 9.94 17.74 1.21
N THR A 111 9.57 18.31 0.05
CA THR A 111 9.54 19.76 -0.15
C THR A 111 8.29 20.36 0.46
N ASP A 112 7.18 19.62 0.41
CA ASP A 112 5.88 19.99 0.96
C ASP A 112 5.15 18.74 1.45
N SER A 113 4.25 18.92 2.43
CA SER A 113 3.35 17.86 2.89
C SER A 113 1.99 18.41 3.29
N TYR A 114 0.95 17.59 3.09
CA TYR A 114 -0.44 17.93 3.39
C TYR A 114 -1.16 16.75 4.03
N THR A 115 -1.91 17.01 5.10
CA THR A 115 -2.86 16.04 5.65
C THR A 115 -4.17 16.16 4.89
N LEU A 116 -4.65 15.05 4.35
CA LEU A 116 -5.85 15.00 3.52
C LEU A 116 -6.85 13.98 4.09
N PRO A 117 -8.14 14.36 4.25
CA PRO A 117 -9.18 13.45 4.70
C PRO A 117 -9.61 12.48 3.59
N PHE A 118 -10.00 11.28 3.99
CA PHE A 118 -10.76 10.37 3.15
C PHE A 118 -12.25 10.72 3.16
N GLY A 119 -12.92 10.54 2.03
CA GLY A 119 -14.37 10.72 1.91
C GLY A 119 -14.86 12.17 1.88
N GLU A 120 -14.01 13.15 2.15
CA GLU A 120 -14.35 14.57 2.09
C GLU A 120 -13.87 15.24 0.80
N CYS A 121 -14.59 16.28 0.39
CA CYS A 121 -14.20 17.13 -0.73
C CYS A 121 -13.22 18.22 -0.28
N VAL A 122 -12.00 18.17 -0.79
CA VAL A 122 -10.94 19.12 -0.44
C VAL A 122 -10.25 19.71 -1.68
N GLY A 123 -9.60 20.86 -1.50
CA GLY A 123 -8.93 21.61 -2.57
C GLY A 123 -8.82 23.10 -2.26
N PRO A 124 -8.33 23.93 -3.19
CA PRO A 124 -7.99 23.58 -4.57
C PRO A 124 -6.58 22.98 -4.76
N PHE A 125 -6.47 21.93 -5.58
CA PHE A 125 -5.23 21.26 -6.01
C PHE A 125 -4.93 21.54 -7.49
N GLY A 126 -4.42 22.73 -7.79
CA GLY A 126 -4.00 23.10 -9.15
C GLY A 126 -5.10 23.05 -10.21
N ALA A 127 -4.76 23.48 -11.43
CA ALA A 127 -5.62 23.32 -12.60
C ALA A 127 -5.35 21.95 -13.25
N PRO A 128 -6.29 21.40 -14.06
CA PRO A 128 -7.63 21.90 -14.38
C PRO A 128 -8.74 21.34 -13.46
N ARG A 129 -8.40 20.47 -12.50
CA ARG A 129 -9.38 19.77 -11.64
C ARG A 129 -9.03 19.96 -10.15
N PRO A 130 -9.27 21.16 -9.58
CA PRO A 130 -8.77 21.48 -8.24
C PRO A 130 -9.44 20.73 -7.09
N TRP A 131 -10.61 20.12 -7.28
CA TRP A 131 -11.40 19.60 -6.16
C TRP A 131 -11.40 18.08 -6.12
N GLY A 132 -10.91 17.49 -5.03
CA GLY A 132 -10.69 16.05 -4.90
C GLY A 132 -11.48 15.39 -3.78
N ILE A 133 -11.93 14.15 -3.99
CA ILE A 133 -12.32 13.20 -2.93
C ILE A 133 -11.39 11.99 -3.03
N MET A 134 -10.88 11.54 -1.87
CA MET A 134 -9.95 10.42 -1.77
C MET A 134 -10.58 9.25 -1.01
N SER A 135 -10.31 8.03 -1.44
CA SER A 135 -10.77 6.81 -0.76
C SER A 135 -9.77 5.68 -0.93
N VAL A 136 -9.59 4.86 0.10
CA VAL A 136 -8.78 3.65 0.03
C VAL A 136 -9.46 2.58 -0.83
N MET A 137 -8.65 1.82 -1.57
CA MET A 137 -9.05 0.60 -2.26
C MET A 137 -8.21 -0.55 -1.71
N ASP A 138 -8.89 -1.56 -1.17
CA ASP A 138 -8.25 -2.83 -0.84
C ASP A 138 -8.03 -3.61 -2.15
N VAL A 139 -6.81 -4.11 -2.35
CA VAL A 139 -6.53 -5.05 -3.44
C VAL A 139 -6.97 -6.40 -2.91
N ALA A 140 -8.19 -6.83 -3.22
CA ALA A 140 -8.67 -8.14 -2.81
C ALA A 140 -7.68 -9.21 -3.30
N GLU A 141 -7.14 -9.99 -2.37
CA GLU A 141 -6.43 -11.23 -2.67
C GLU A 141 -7.32 -12.07 -3.61
N GLU A 142 -6.84 -12.38 -4.82
CA GLU A 142 -7.48 -13.41 -5.63
C GLU A 142 -7.30 -14.75 -4.91
N GLU A 143 -8.38 -15.28 -4.30
CA GLU A 143 -8.43 -16.64 -3.73
C GLU A 143 -8.15 -17.75 -4.75
#